data_AF-A0A832QDK2-F1
#
_entry.id   AF-A0A832QDK2-F1
#
_cell.length_a   1.000
_cell.length_b   1.000
_cell.length_c   1.000
_cell.angle_alpha   90.00
_cell.angle_beta   90.00
_cell.angle_gamma   90.00
#
_symmetry.space_group_name_H-M   'P 1'
#
loop_
_entity.id
_entity.type
_entity.pdbx_description
1 polymer ?
#
loop_
_entity_poly.entity_id
_entity_poly.type
_entity_poly.pdbx_seq_one_letter_code
_entity_poly.pdbx_strand_id
1 'polypeptide(L)'
;MKYYCTICSKEKRKDKELLPAIDRYLSPRIKNVYEKASLDNTKFLILSGEYGFIHPYSLMPYYDHLLLEEEIETFLLLLKQQNIFWDITELDCFMKKEDTPGWEAYYKILNRFAEEENVKIRFHIYEE
;
A
#
# COMPACT_ATOMS: atom_id res chain seq x y z
N MET A 1 -3.62 14.61 -6.10
CA MET A 1 -4.79 13.70 -6.15
C MET A 1 -5.00 12.98 -4.82
N LYS A 2 -6.26 12.65 -4.49
CA LYS A 2 -6.62 11.89 -3.28
C LYS A 2 -6.74 10.39 -3.57
N TYR A 3 -6.14 9.57 -2.70
CA TYR A 3 -6.23 8.11 -2.75
C TYR A 3 -6.60 7.52 -1.40
N TYR A 4 -7.31 6.40 -1.44
CA TYR A 4 -7.36 5.44 -0.35
C TYR A 4 -6.24 4.44 -0.55
N CYS A 5 -5.61 4.07 0.56
CA CYS A 5 -4.48 3.19 0.54
C CYS A 5 -4.58 2.15 1.64
N THR A 6 -4.02 0.99 1.37
CA THR A 6 -3.81 -0.03 2.37
C THR A 6 -2.58 -0.85 1.97
N ILE A 7 -1.94 -1.54 2.91
CA ILE A 7 -0.71 -2.27 2.60
C ILE A 7 -0.99 -3.65 1.99
N CYS A 8 0.02 -4.29 1.40
CA CYS A 8 -0.09 -5.66 0.92
C CYS A 8 -0.40 -6.68 2.04
N SER A 9 -0.51 -7.96 1.68
CA SER A 9 -0.74 -9.06 2.64
C SER A 9 0.43 -10.04 2.63
N LYS A 10 0.76 -10.59 3.81
CA LYS A 10 1.64 -11.75 3.91
C LYS A 10 1.06 -12.93 3.14
N GLU A 11 -0.22 -13.21 3.35
CA GLU A 11 -0.93 -14.29 2.68
C GLU A 11 -1.26 -13.92 1.24
N LYS A 12 -0.76 -14.75 0.32
CA LYS A 12 -0.87 -14.56 -1.13
C LYS A 12 -1.20 -15.87 -1.82
N ARG A 13 -1.90 -15.79 -2.94
CA ARG A 13 -2.02 -16.91 -3.88
C ARG A 13 -0.63 -17.27 -4.43
N LYS A 14 -0.28 -18.57 -4.42
CA LYS A 14 1.05 -19.09 -4.80
C LYS A 14 1.12 -19.66 -6.22
N ASP A 15 0.03 -19.56 -6.99
CA ASP A 15 0.06 -19.92 -8.41
C ASP A 15 1.12 -19.08 -9.16
N LYS A 16 1.67 -19.68 -10.22
CA LYS A 16 2.73 -19.07 -11.04
C LYS A 16 2.22 -18.03 -12.02
N GLU A 17 0.92 -18.01 -12.26
CA GLU A 17 0.27 -17.10 -13.20
C GLU A 17 0.40 -15.66 -12.69
N LEU A 18 0.37 -14.69 -13.60
CA LEU A 18 0.24 -13.30 -13.20
C LEU A 18 -1.20 -13.04 -12.77
N LEU A 19 -1.38 -12.44 -11.60
CA LEU A 19 -2.71 -12.09 -11.08
C LEU A 19 -2.78 -10.58 -10.78
N PRO A 20 -3.97 -9.98 -10.92
CA PRO A 20 -4.25 -8.66 -10.34
C PRO A 20 -3.83 -8.61 -8.87
N ALA A 21 -3.23 -7.52 -8.43
CA ALA A 21 -2.82 -7.31 -7.05
C ALA A 21 -3.96 -7.60 -6.04
N ILE A 22 -5.18 -7.16 -6.35
CA ILE A 22 -6.39 -7.38 -5.53
C ILE A 22 -6.77 -8.87 -5.39
N ASP A 23 -6.38 -9.71 -6.35
CA ASP A 23 -6.60 -11.17 -6.32
C ASP A 23 -5.38 -11.94 -5.81
N ARG A 24 -4.17 -11.37 -5.96
CA ARG A 24 -2.92 -11.95 -5.44
C ARG A 24 -2.93 -12.00 -3.92
N TYR A 25 -3.36 -10.92 -3.27
CA TYR A 25 -3.38 -10.81 -1.82
C TYR A 25 -4.66 -11.39 -1.22
N LEU A 26 -4.53 -12.28 -0.22
CA LEU A 26 -5.68 -12.98 0.37
C LEU A 26 -6.35 -12.22 1.54
N SER A 27 -5.97 -10.97 1.80
CA SER A 27 -6.51 -10.20 2.92
C SER A 27 -7.86 -9.55 2.57
N PRO A 28 -8.94 -9.80 3.33
CA PRO A 28 -10.24 -9.16 3.13
C PRO A 28 -10.16 -7.63 3.20
N ARG A 29 -9.27 -7.08 4.04
CA ARG A 29 -9.00 -5.65 4.17
C ARG A 29 -8.78 -4.97 2.81
N ILE A 30 -8.02 -5.59 1.91
CA ILE A 30 -7.71 -4.98 0.60
C ILE A 30 -8.98 -4.80 -0.22
N LYS A 31 -9.84 -5.82 -0.25
CA LYS A 31 -11.14 -5.75 -0.95
C LYS A 31 -12.07 -4.74 -0.30
N ASN A 32 -12.18 -4.76 1.03
CA ASN A 32 -13.05 -3.86 1.78
C ASN A 32 -12.66 -2.38 1.59
N VAL A 33 -11.36 -2.07 1.61
CA VAL A 33 -10.87 -0.70 1.37
C VAL A 33 -11.06 -0.29 -0.09
N TYR A 34 -10.86 -1.21 -1.05
CA TYR A 34 -11.15 -0.95 -2.45
C TYR A 34 -12.63 -0.64 -2.70
N GLU A 35 -13.53 -1.45 -2.14
CA GLU A 35 -14.98 -1.23 -2.21
C GLU A 35 -15.36 0.10 -1.56
N LYS A 36 -14.79 0.42 -0.40
CA LYS A 36 -14.99 1.71 0.27
C LYS A 36 -14.54 2.88 -0.61
N ALA A 37 -13.35 2.79 -1.21
CA ALA A 37 -12.85 3.82 -2.13
C ALA A 37 -13.80 4.03 -3.31
N SER A 38 -14.33 2.95 -3.87
CA SER A 38 -15.31 3.01 -4.96
C SER A 38 -16.62 3.67 -4.53
N LEU A 39 -17.13 3.34 -3.35
CA LEU A 39 -18.35 3.95 -2.80
C LEU A 39 -18.17 5.45 -2.55
N ASP A 40 -16.98 5.84 -2.08
CA ASP A 40 -16.62 7.24 -1.81
C ASP A 40 -16.16 8.00 -3.07
N ASN A 41 -16.27 7.38 -4.26
CA ASN A 41 -15.81 7.92 -5.54
C ASN A 41 -14.37 8.45 -5.50
N THR A 42 -13.50 7.67 -4.86
CA THR A 42 -12.08 7.96 -4.65
C THR A 42 -11.21 6.86 -5.26
N LYS A 43 -9.97 7.22 -5.64
CA LYS A 43 -9.01 6.27 -6.20
C LYS A 43 -8.42 5.36 -5.11
N PHE A 44 -7.96 4.17 -5.50
CA PHE A 44 -7.37 3.21 -4.59
C PHE A 44 -5.99 2.74 -5.05
N LEU A 45 -5.05 2.64 -4.11
CA LEU A 45 -3.72 2.07 -4.30
C LEU A 45 -3.45 1.03 -3.20
N ILE A 46 -2.62 0.05 -3.54
CA ILE A 46 -2.04 -0.87 -2.56
C ILE A 46 -0.58 -0.47 -2.38
N LEU A 47 -0.14 -0.29 -1.13
CA LEU A 47 1.28 -0.13 -0.82
C LEU A 47 1.89 -1.53 -0.65
N SER A 48 2.52 -2.00 -1.72
CA SER A 48 3.30 -3.23 -1.71
C SER A 48 4.64 -2.99 -1.04
N GLY A 49 5.08 -3.92 -0.18
CA GLY A 49 6.43 -3.90 0.38
C GLY A 49 7.54 -4.23 -0.64
N GLU A 50 7.19 -4.69 -1.85
CA GLU A 50 8.14 -5.03 -2.93
C GLU A 50 8.10 -4.01 -4.08
N TYR A 51 6.89 -3.51 -4.40
CA TYR A 51 6.64 -2.77 -5.65
C TYR A 51 6.18 -1.31 -5.43
N GLY A 52 6.10 -0.85 -4.19
CA GLY A 52 5.61 0.48 -3.86
C GLY A 52 4.10 0.62 -4.09
N PHE A 53 3.66 1.79 -4.53
CA PHE A 53 2.26 2.06 -4.86
C PHE A 53 1.87 1.38 -6.17
N ILE A 54 0.91 0.47 -6.09
CA ILE A 54 0.39 -0.29 -7.23
C ILE A 54 -1.12 -0.16 -7.35
N HIS A 55 -1.61 -0.25 -8.59
CA HIS A 55 -3.03 -0.31 -8.90
C HIS A 55 -3.59 -1.69 -8.50
N PRO A 56 -4.85 -1.81 -8.04
CA PRO A 56 -5.47 -3.10 -7.71
C PRO A 56 -5.45 -4.11 -8.87
N TYR A 57 -5.46 -3.63 -10.12
CA TYR A 57 -5.40 -4.46 -11.32
C TYR A 57 -4.01 -4.61 -11.94
N SER A 58 -2.95 -4.12 -11.28
CA SER A 58 -1.58 -4.41 -11.70
C SER A 58 -1.35 -5.93 -11.65
N LEU A 59 -0.89 -6.50 -12.76
CA LEU A 59 -0.57 -7.93 -12.86
C LEU A 59 0.77 -8.21 -12.20
N MET A 60 0.81 -9.18 -11.28
CA MET A 60 1.98 -9.47 -10.47
C MET A 60 2.22 -10.97 -10.34
N PRO A 61 3.48 -11.43 -10.35
CA PRO A 61 3.82 -12.80 -10.00
C PRO A 61 3.66 -13.03 -8.48
N TYR A 62 3.76 -14.29 -8.06
CA TYR A 62 3.98 -14.59 -6.64
C TYR A 62 5.35 -14.08 -6.19
N TYR A 63 5.40 -13.51 -4.98
CA TYR A 63 6.62 -13.10 -4.30
C TYR A 63 6.46 -13.27 -2.79
N ASP A 64 7.58 -13.50 -2.09
CA ASP A 64 7.62 -13.62 -0.63
C ASP A 64 8.62 -12.62 -0.07
N HIS A 65 8.15 -11.39 0.09
CA HIS A 65 8.95 -10.28 0.57
C HIS A 65 8.20 -9.56 1.70
N LEU A 66 8.95 -9.26 2.76
CA LEU A 66 8.53 -8.45 3.89
C LEU A 66 9.43 -7.22 3.91
N LEU A 67 8.84 -6.03 3.82
CA LEU A 67 9.57 -4.76 3.87
C LEU A 67 10.28 -4.62 5.22
N LEU A 68 11.61 -4.53 5.18
CA LEU A 68 12.46 -4.34 6.35
C LEU A 68 12.86 -2.87 6.53
N GLU A 69 13.26 -2.52 7.76
CA GLU A 69 13.67 -1.15 8.09
C GLU A 69 14.91 -0.69 7.31
N GLU A 70 15.85 -1.59 7.04
CA GLU A 70 17.04 -1.34 6.23
C GLU A 70 16.73 -0.99 4.78
N GLU A 71 15.53 -1.32 4.30
CA GLU A 71 15.10 -1.07 2.92
C GLU A 71 14.38 0.27 2.76
N ILE A 72 14.04 0.96 3.87
CA ILE A 72 13.22 2.18 3.86
C ILE A 72 13.81 3.27 2.94
N GLU A 73 15.13 3.51 2.99
CA GLU A 73 15.74 4.56 2.16
C GLU A 73 15.57 4.28 0.66
N THR A 74 15.91 3.05 0.24
CA THR A 74 15.79 2.63 -1.16
C THR A 74 14.34 2.65 -1.61
N PHE A 75 13.43 2.20 -0.74
CA PHE A 75 12.02 2.12 -1.05
C PHE A 75 11.36 3.51 -1.09
N LEU A 76 11.82 4.46 -0.26
CA LEU A 76 11.34 5.83 -0.29
C LEU A 76 11.66 6.49 -1.63
N LEU A 77 12.85 6.27 -2.18
CA LEU A 77 13.20 6.74 -3.53
C LEU A 77 12.24 6.19 -4.59
N LEU A 78 11.86 4.92 -4.50
CA LEU A 78 10.85 4.31 -5.38
C LEU A 78 9.50 5.02 -5.24
N LEU A 79 9.02 5.27 -4.02
CA LEU A 79 7.73 5.94 -3.80
C LEU A 79 7.72 7.36 -4.38
N LYS A 80 8.81 8.11 -4.21
CA LYS A 80 8.96 9.46 -4.77
C LYS A 80 8.93 9.44 -6.30
N GLN A 81 9.64 8.48 -6.91
CA GLN A 81 9.61 8.30 -8.37
C GLN A 81 8.21 7.95 -8.87
N GLN A 82 7.49 7.07 -8.16
CA GLN A 82 6.11 6.72 -8.50
C GLN A 82 5.14 7.89 -8.31
N ASN A 83 5.40 8.78 -7.35
CA ASN A 83 4.56 9.93 -7.08
C ASN A 83 4.51 10.94 -8.23
N ILE A 84 5.55 10.99 -9.08
CA ILE A 84 5.54 11.77 -10.33
C ILE A 84 4.37 11.35 -11.24
N PHE A 85 4.03 10.05 -11.23
CA PHE A 85 2.92 9.51 -12.03
C PHE A 85 1.58 9.54 -11.27
N TRP A 86 1.58 9.16 -10.00
CA TRP A 86 0.34 9.07 -9.22
C TRP A 86 -0.21 10.44 -8.80
N ASP A 87 0.66 11.45 -8.72
CA ASP A 87 0.37 12.80 -8.24
C ASP A 87 -0.40 12.75 -6.93
N ILE A 88 0.12 12.04 -5.93
CA ILE A 88 -0.55 11.88 -4.62
C ILE A 88 -0.39 13.19 -3.86
N THR A 89 -1.51 13.74 -3.39
CA THR A 89 -1.54 14.94 -2.52
C THR A 89 -2.23 14.65 -1.20
N GLU A 90 -3.16 13.69 -1.19
CA GLU A 90 -3.81 13.18 0.03
C GLU A 90 -3.87 11.65 -0.01
N LEU A 91 -3.55 11.02 1.12
CA LEU A 91 -3.59 9.57 1.29
C LEU A 91 -4.35 9.21 2.57
N ASP A 92 -5.51 8.58 2.45
CA ASP A 92 -6.22 7.99 3.59
C ASP A 92 -5.81 6.51 3.68
N CYS A 93 -4.95 6.19 4.65
CA CYS A 93 -4.34 4.87 4.86
C CYS A 93 -5.14 4.04 5.86
N PHE A 94 -5.72 2.93 5.42
CA PHE A 94 -6.47 1.99 6.27
C PHE A 94 -5.55 0.85 6.70
N MET A 95 -5.15 0.84 7.97
CA MET A 95 -4.03 0.00 8.45
C MET A 95 -4.33 -0.60 9.82
N LYS A 96 -3.69 -1.73 10.16
CA LYS A 96 -3.65 -2.18 11.57
C LYS A 96 -2.75 -1.24 12.37
N LYS A 97 -2.84 -1.28 13.69
CA LYS A 97 -2.03 -0.44 14.58
C LYS A 97 -0.53 -0.60 14.31
N GLU A 98 0.24 0.46 14.49
CA GLU A 98 1.68 0.52 14.20
C GLU A 98 2.50 -0.55 14.93
N ASP A 99 2.11 -0.87 16.17
CA ASP A 99 2.70 -1.91 17.02
C ASP A 99 2.35 -3.34 16.58
N THR A 100 1.50 -3.50 15.56
CA THR A 100 1.21 -4.81 14.96
C THR A 100 2.46 -5.31 14.24
N PRO A 101 2.93 -6.55 14.52
CA PRO A 101 4.13 -7.09 13.87
C PRO A 101 4.07 -7.02 12.34
N GLY A 102 5.10 -6.44 11.74
CA GLY A 102 5.21 -6.26 10.28
C GLY A 102 4.55 -5.00 9.72
N TRP A 103 4.00 -4.12 10.55
CA TRP A 103 3.36 -2.87 10.11
C TRP A 103 4.21 -1.62 10.33
N GLU A 104 5.09 -1.64 11.33
CA GLU A 104 5.95 -0.50 11.73
C GLU A 104 6.71 0.11 10.54
N ALA A 105 7.34 -0.72 9.69
CA ALA A 105 8.09 -0.25 8.52
C ALA A 105 7.21 0.55 7.54
N TYR A 106 5.94 0.19 7.40
CA TYR A 106 5.00 0.91 6.54
C TYR A 106 4.59 2.26 7.13
N TYR A 107 4.45 2.37 8.45
CA TYR A 107 4.21 3.66 9.10
C TYR A 107 5.41 4.58 8.94
N LYS A 108 6.63 4.08 9.22
CA LYS A 108 7.87 4.83 9.07
C LYS A 108 8.02 5.39 7.66
N ILE A 109 7.87 4.55 6.62
CA ILE A 109 8.05 5.01 5.25
C ILE A 109 6.93 5.95 4.78
N LEU A 110 5.67 5.74 5.19
CA LEU A 110 4.57 6.62 4.84
C LEU A 110 4.74 8.00 5.48
N ASN A 111 5.15 8.08 6.75
CA ASN A 111 5.44 9.35 7.41
C ASN A 111 6.56 10.11 6.70
N ARG A 112 7.65 9.43 6.33
CA ARG A 112 8.74 10.07 5.57
C ARG A 112 8.30 10.52 4.18
N PHE A 113 7.53 9.69 3.49
CA PHE A 113 6.94 10.05 2.19
C PHE A 113 6.03 11.27 2.32
N ALA A 114 5.23 11.36 3.39
CA ALA A 114 4.38 12.52 3.68
C ALA A 114 5.20 13.81 3.82
N GLU A 115 6.29 13.75 4.57
CA GLU A 115 7.17 14.89 4.82
C GLU A 115 7.93 15.32 3.56
N GLU A 116 8.55 14.38 2.85
CA GLU A 116 9.41 14.68 1.70
C GLU A 116 8.64 15.10 0.44
N GLU A 117 7.44 14.56 0.24
CA GLU A 117 6.61 14.85 -0.94
C GLU A 117 5.45 15.81 -0.64
N ASN A 118 5.40 16.35 0.58
CA ASN A 118 4.33 17.25 1.04
C ASN A 118 2.92 16.64 0.85
N VAL A 119 2.78 15.36 1.16
CA VAL A 119 1.53 14.60 1.05
C VAL A 119 0.81 14.57 2.38
N LYS A 120 -0.48 14.90 2.38
CA LYS A 120 -1.30 14.79 3.60
C LYS A 120 -1.74 13.35 3.81
N ILE A 121 -1.19 12.69 4.82
CA ILE A 121 -1.58 11.32 5.18
C ILE A 121 -2.50 11.32 6.40
N ARG A 122 -3.57 10.51 6.36
CA ARG A 122 -4.41 10.18 7.53
C ARG A 122 -4.42 8.67 7.73
N PHE A 123 -4.19 8.22 8.95
CA PHE A 123 -4.26 6.81 9.30
C PHE A 123 -5.61 6.47 9.91
N HIS A 124 -6.27 5.45 9.37
CA HIS A 124 -7.53 4.88 9.83
C HIS A 124 -7.24 3.48 10.34
N ILE A 125 -7.47 3.23 11.62
CA ILE A 125 -7.28 1.90 12.19
C ILE A 125 -8.36 0.97 11.64
N TYR A 126 -7.91 -0.11 10.99
CA TYR A 126 -8.76 -1.17 10.47
C TYR A 126 -8.65 -2.38 11.40
N GLU A 127 -9.77 -2.74 12.03
CA GLU A 127 -9.91 -3.95 12.84
C GLU A 127 -10.71 -4.98 12.01
N GLU A 128 -10.19 -6.21 11.92
CA GLU A 128 -10.81 -7.34 11.19
C GLU A 128 -11.92 -8.00 12.01
#